data_AF-A0A429P9I2-F1
#
_entry.id   AF-A0A429P9I2-F1
#
_cell.length_a   1.000
_cell.length_b   1.000
_cell.length_c   1.000
_cell.angle_alpha   90.00
_cell.angle_beta   90.00
_cell.angle_gamma   90.00
#
_symmetry.space_group_name_H-M   'P 1'
#
loop_
_entity.id
_entity.type
_entity.pdbx_description
1 polymer ?
#
loop_
_entity_poly.entity_id
_entity_poly.type
_entity_poly.pdbx_seq_one_letter_code
_entity_poly.pdbx_strand_id
1 'polypeptide(L)'
;MTTAPAAGSGRPAAGGPGALLARAPASFGAFVARAHARGELVVQPRMGFGDPGLMREGLERTRAAEAVTVGTLTLDSYTRVNDLPAARRAVAEGAPLNGYPLCTHSPAVSRKLL
;
A
#
# COMPACT_ATOMS: atom_id res chain seq x y z
N MET A 1 -48.39 36.49 -38.81
CA MET A 1 -47.59 35.26 -38.80
C MET A 1 -46.13 35.66 -38.87
N THR A 2 -45.18 35.29 -38.04
CA THR A 2 -45.12 34.61 -36.74
C THR A 2 -43.66 34.84 -36.29
N THR A 3 -43.47 35.19 -35.03
CA THR A 3 -42.19 35.33 -34.35
C THR A 3 -41.61 33.96 -33.96
N ALA A 4 -40.29 33.84 -33.99
CA ALA A 4 -39.47 32.83 -33.28
C ALA A 4 -38.08 33.44 -33.01
N PRO A 5 -37.30 33.01 -32.00
CA PRO A 5 -37.54 31.94 -31.02
C PRO A 5 -37.54 32.41 -29.56
N ALA A 6 -38.08 31.56 -28.67
CA ALA A 6 -37.96 31.67 -27.22
C ALA A 6 -36.67 31.00 -26.75
N ALA A 7 -35.89 31.74 -25.96
CA ALA A 7 -34.75 31.24 -25.20
C ALA A 7 -35.18 30.92 -23.76
N GLY A 8 -34.60 29.86 -23.18
CA GLY A 8 -34.47 29.71 -21.74
C GLY A 8 -35.45 28.72 -21.10
N SER A 9 -35.06 27.45 -21.04
CA SER A 9 -35.40 26.61 -19.90
C SER A 9 -34.09 26.12 -19.27
N GLY A 10 -33.80 26.65 -18.09
CA GLY A 10 -32.62 26.34 -17.31
C GLY A 10 -32.61 24.87 -16.90
N ARG A 11 -31.50 24.20 -17.21
CA ARG A 11 -31.21 22.85 -16.73
C ARG A 11 -30.60 23.00 -15.32
N PRO A 12 -31.10 22.31 -14.28
CA PRO A 12 -30.50 22.38 -12.97
C PRO A 12 -29.11 21.75 -13.02
N ALA A 13 -28.15 22.42 -12.39
CA ALA A 13 -26.77 21.95 -12.26
C ALA A 13 -26.75 20.61 -11.52
N ALA A 14 -26.32 19.56 -12.20
CA ALA A 14 -25.97 18.30 -11.55
C ALA A 14 -24.72 18.57 -10.71
N GLY A 15 -24.88 18.59 -9.39
CA GLY A 15 -23.77 18.57 -8.44
C GLY A 15 -22.88 17.38 -8.78
N GLY A 16 -21.65 17.69 -9.22
CA GLY A 16 -20.68 16.66 -9.57
C GLY A 16 -20.37 15.78 -8.35
N PRO A 17 -19.99 14.51 -8.56
CA PRO A 17 -19.56 13.62 -7.49
C PRO A 17 -18.15 14.03 -7.00
N GLY A 18 -18.08 15.19 -6.37
CA GLY A 18 -16.91 15.72 -5.68
C GLY A 18 -17.27 15.88 -4.20
N ALA A 19 -16.48 15.23 -3.35
CA ALA A 19 -16.49 15.26 -1.88
C ALA A 19 -17.48 14.32 -1.18
N LEU A 20 -17.05 13.07 -0.92
CA LEU A 20 -16.44 12.70 0.38
C LEU A 20 -16.07 11.21 0.37
N LEU A 21 -15.29 10.74 -0.61
CA LEU A 21 -14.58 9.48 -0.43
C LEU A 21 -13.44 9.81 0.54
N ALA A 22 -13.54 9.34 1.78
CA ALA A 22 -12.43 9.32 2.72
C ALA A 22 -11.18 8.93 1.92
N ARG A 23 -10.15 9.80 1.92
CA ARG A 23 -8.99 9.65 1.04
C ARG A 23 -8.38 8.27 1.29
N ALA A 24 -8.72 7.31 0.43
CA ALA A 24 -8.08 6.01 0.47
C ALA A 24 -6.57 6.28 0.44
N PRO A 25 -5.76 5.62 1.28
CA PRO A 25 -4.32 5.79 1.24
C PRO A 25 -3.89 5.66 -0.23
N ALA A 26 -3.14 6.66 -0.71
CA ALA A 26 -2.79 6.72 -2.12
C ALA A 26 -2.15 5.38 -2.53
N SER A 27 -2.69 4.73 -3.56
CA SER A 27 -2.17 3.45 -4.02
C SER A 27 -0.68 3.57 -4.36
N PHE A 28 0.06 2.46 -4.26
CA PHE A 28 1.45 2.39 -4.67
C PHE A 28 1.67 2.99 -6.07
N GLY A 29 0.83 2.61 -7.05
CA GLY A 29 0.92 3.15 -8.40
C GLY A 29 0.69 4.67 -8.48
N ALA A 30 -0.26 5.21 -7.70
CA ALA A 30 -0.49 6.65 -7.66
C ALA A 30 0.68 7.41 -6.99
N PHE A 31 1.34 6.82 -6.00
CA PHE A 31 2.55 7.38 -5.41
C PHE A 31 3.69 7.44 -6.44
N VAL A 32 3.95 6.33 -7.14
CA VAL A 32 5.00 6.25 -8.17
C VAL A 32 4.74 7.24 -9.31
N ALA A 33 3.51 7.32 -9.81
CA ALA A 33 3.15 8.26 -10.87
C ALA A 33 3.39 9.73 -10.47
N ARG A 34 3.08 10.09 -9.21
CA ARG A 34 3.34 11.45 -8.70
C ARG A 34 4.83 11.74 -8.53
N ALA A 35 5.63 10.78 -8.08
CA ALA A 35 7.08 10.94 -7.98
C ALA A 35 7.71 11.12 -9.37
N HIS A 36 7.31 10.29 -10.33
CA HIS A 36 7.74 10.41 -11.72
C HIS A 36 7.39 11.79 -12.32
N ALA A 37 6.18 12.31 -12.07
CA ALA A 37 5.78 13.64 -12.52
C ALA A 37 6.61 14.79 -11.92
N ARG A 38 7.28 14.56 -10.77
CA ARG A 38 8.23 15.51 -10.15
C ARG A 38 9.68 15.28 -10.58
N GLY A 39 9.96 14.29 -11.44
CA GLY A 39 11.32 13.91 -11.82
C GLY A 39 12.10 13.17 -10.74
N GLU A 40 11.40 12.56 -9.76
CA GLU A 40 12.03 11.82 -8.66
C GLU A 40 12.09 10.31 -8.95
N LEU A 41 13.22 9.69 -8.59
CA LEU A 41 13.39 8.23 -8.62
C LEU A 41 12.78 7.60 -7.35
N VAL A 42 11.85 6.68 -7.53
CA VAL A 42 11.35 5.84 -6.44
C VAL A 42 12.25 4.63 -6.27
N VAL A 43 12.81 4.48 -5.07
CA VAL A 43 13.64 3.33 -4.70
C VAL A 43 12.83 2.32 -3.89
N GLN A 44 12.96 1.05 -4.25
CA GLN A 44 12.25 -0.06 -3.59
C GLN A 44 13.25 -1.10 -3.06
N PRO A 45 13.71 -0.96 -1.81
CA PRO A 45 14.59 -1.95 -1.19
C PRO A 45 13.87 -3.30 -0.99
N ARG A 46 14.63 -4.40 -0.95
CA ARG A 46 14.14 -5.71 -0.51
C ARG A 46 14.38 -5.87 0.99
N MET A 47 13.33 -6.06 1.76
CA MET A 47 13.42 -6.26 3.21
C MET A 47 12.35 -7.24 3.70
N GLY A 48 12.66 -8.06 4.70
CA GLY A 48 11.70 -8.96 5.33
C GLY A 48 12.26 -9.51 6.63
N PHE A 49 11.52 -9.33 7.72
CA PHE A 49 11.86 -9.83 9.06
C PHE A 49 10.76 -10.77 9.55
N GLY A 50 11.12 -11.82 10.29
CA GLY A 50 10.13 -12.73 10.87
C GLY A 50 9.25 -12.07 11.93
N ASP A 51 9.86 -11.21 12.74
CA ASP A 51 9.22 -10.47 13.83
C ASP A 51 8.44 -9.24 13.31
N PRO A 52 7.14 -9.09 13.64
CA PRO A 52 6.34 -7.95 13.20
C PRO A 52 6.81 -6.58 13.73
N GLY A 53 7.39 -6.53 14.93
CA GLY A 53 7.91 -5.29 15.51
C GLY A 53 9.11 -4.77 14.74
N LEU A 54 10.09 -5.66 14.51
CA LEU A 54 11.28 -5.37 13.72
C LEU A 54 10.93 -5.05 12.25
N MET A 55 9.94 -5.76 11.70
CA MET A 55 9.41 -5.45 10.36
C MET A 55 8.83 -4.03 10.30
N ARG A 56 8.06 -3.61 11.31
CA ARG A 56 7.50 -2.26 11.38
C ARG A 56 8.60 -1.20 11.48
N GLU A 57 9.57 -1.40 12.36
CA GLU A 57 10.71 -0.49 12.52
C GLU A 57 11.49 -0.34 11.21
N GLY A 58 11.76 -1.45 10.50
CA GLY A 58 12.44 -1.43 9.22
C GLY A 58 11.69 -0.62 8.14
N LEU A 59 10.36 -0.71 8.12
CA LEU A 59 9.52 0.07 7.19
C LEU A 59 9.56 1.56 7.52
N GLU A 60 9.52 1.92 8.80
CA GLU A 60 9.62 3.31 9.26
C GLU A 60 10.98 3.90 8.91
N ARG A 61 12.06 3.14 9.10
CA ARG A 61 13.43 3.52 8.72
C ARG A 61 13.57 3.68 7.21
N THR A 62 12.94 2.79 6.43
CA THR A 62 12.91 2.90 4.96
C THR A 62 12.20 4.18 4.53
N ARG A 63 11.05 4.50 5.14
CA ARG A 63 10.28 5.73 4.87
C ARG A 63 11.06 7.00 5.21
N ALA A 64 11.90 6.95 6.25
CA ALA A 64 12.71 8.08 6.70
C ALA A 64 14.07 8.22 5.98
N ALA A 65 14.37 7.34 5.01
CA ALA A 65 15.59 7.43 4.22
C ALA A 65 15.61 8.72 3.38
N GLU A 66 16.80 9.19 3.02
CA GLU A 66 17.02 10.40 2.21
C GLU A 66 16.38 10.29 0.81
N ALA A 67 16.27 9.07 0.27
CA ALA A 67 15.66 8.82 -1.03
C ALA A 67 14.13 8.79 -0.95
N VAL A 68 13.47 9.00 -2.10
CA VAL A 68 12.04 8.71 -2.25
C VAL A 68 11.84 7.20 -2.26
N THR A 69 11.36 6.63 -1.16
CA THR A 69 11.28 5.18 -0.99
C THR A 69 9.86 4.64 -0.97
N VAL A 70 9.75 3.34 -1.18
CA VAL A 70 8.57 2.54 -0.83
C VAL A 70 8.97 1.34 0.02
N GLY A 71 8.11 1.00 0.98
CA GLY A 71 8.30 -0.19 1.82
C GLY A 71 7.99 -1.49 1.07
N THR A 72 8.67 -2.57 1.43
CA THR A 72 8.39 -3.92 0.91
C THR A 72 8.31 -4.95 2.03
N LEU A 73 7.58 -6.03 1.75
CA LEU A 73 7.60 -7.26 2.54
C LEU A 73 8.12 -8.38 1.65
N THR A 74 9.38 -8.77 1.82
CA THR A 74 9.94 -9.95 1.20
C THR A 74 9.41 -11.16 1.95
N LEU A 75 8.68 -12.04 1.25
CA LEU A 75 8.10 -13.24 1.86
C LEU A 75 9.18 -14.28 2.17
N ASP A 76 9.02 -14.97 3.29
CA ASP A 76 9.90 -16.07 3.67
C ASP A 76 9.80 -17.25 2.67
N SER A 77 10.82 -18.11 2.63
CA SER A 77 10.86 -19.26 1.71
C SER A 77 9.76 -20.28 1.93
N TYR A 78 9.30 -20.51 3.17
CA TYR A 78 8.24 -21.48 3.44
C TYR A 78 6.91 -20.97 2.90
N THR A 79 6.57 -19.69 3.12
CA THR A 79 5.36 -19.08 2.53
C THR A 79 5.39 -19.17 0.99
N ARG A 80 6.55 -18.93 0.35
CA ARG A 80 6.68 -18.99 -1.12
C ARG A 80 6.41 -20.36 -1.73
N VAL A 81 6.60 -21.44 -0.97
CA VAL A 81 6.33 -22.82 -1.41
C VAL A 81 5.09 -23.43 -0.73
N ASN A 82 4.30 -22.60 -0.04
CA ASN A 82 3.10 -23.00 0.70
C ASN A 82 3.35 -24.02 1.84
N ASP A 83 4.56 -24.09 2.39
CA ASP A 83 4.88 -24.87 3.61
C ASP A 83 4.55 -24.07 4.87
N LEU A 84 3.26 -23.73 5.02
CA LEU A 84 2.77 -22.97 6.17
C LEU A 84 2.98 -23.68 7.53
N PRO A 85 2.97 -25.03 7.63
CA PRO A 85 3.38 -25.71 8.86
C PRO A 85 4.82 -25.42 9.28
N ALA A 86 5.79 -25.43 8.35
CA ALA A 86 7.16 -25.09 8.67
C ALA A 86 7.31 -23.61 9.07
N ALA A 87 6.63 -22.71 8.37
CA ALA A 87 6.60 -21.29 8.73
C ALA A 87 6.06 -21.06 10.15
N ARG A 88 4.98 -21.75 10.54
CA ARG A 88 4.41 -21.69 11.90
C ARG A 88 5.37 -22.19 12.97
N ARG A 89 6.05 -23.32 12.73
CA ARG A 89 7.06 -23.85 13.66
C ARG A 89 8.19 -22.85 13.85
N ALA A 90 8.74 -22.32 12.76
CA ALA A 90 9.83 -21.35 12.81
C ALA A 90 9.44 -20.09 13.60
N VAL A 91 8.22 -19.57 13.41
CA VAL A 91 7.70 -18.43 14.21
C VAL A 91 7.55 -18.79 15.68
N ALA A 92 6.98 -19.97 16.00
CA ALA A 92 6.78 -20.41 17.38
C ALA A 92 8.10 -20.64 18.14
N GLU A 93 9.12 -21.12 17.44
CA GLU A 93 10.45 -21.40 17.98
C GLU A 93 11.36 -20.16 18.00
N GLY A 94 10.93 -19.04 17.40
CA GLY A 94 11.78 -17.86 17.22
C GLY A 94 12.96 -18.09 16.28
N ALA A 95 12.86 -19.09 15.38
CA ALA A 95 13.90 -19.40 14.43
C ALA A 95 14.05 -18.29 13.37
N PRO A 96 15.27 -18.01 12.89
CA PRO A 96 15.50 -16.99 11.89
C PRO A 96 14.79 -17.33 10.57
N LEU A 97 14.05 -16.36 10.03
CA LEU A 97 13.40 -16.43 8.72
C LEU A 97 14.09 -15.48 7.73
N ASN A 98 14.16 -15.89 6.47
CA ASN A 98 14.71 -15.07 5.37
C ASN A 98 13.70 -14.05 4.79
N GLY A 99 12.58 -13.82 5.50
CA GLY A 99 11.51 -12.93 5.08
C GLY A 99 10.38 -12.86 6.10
N TYR A 100 9.34 -12.07 5.79
CA TYR A 100 8.15 -11.89 6.60
C TYR A 100 7.12 -13.00 6.33
N PRO A 101 6.68 -13.75 7.35
CA PRO A 101 5.76 -14.87 7.20
C PRO A 101 4.30 -14.41 7.16
N LEU A 102 3.95 -13.71 6.08
CA LEU A 102 2.67 -13.03 5.89
C LEU A 102 1.45 -13.93 6.13
N CYS A 103 1.49 -15.17 5.64
CA CYS A 103 0.40 -16.13 5.76
C CYS A 103 0.34 -16.84 7.13
N THR A 104 1.37 -16.68 7.95
CA THR A 104 1.42 -17.24 9.31
C THR A 104 0.86 -16.25 10.33
N HIS A 105 1.15 -14.97 10.14
CA HIS A 105 0.58 -13.91 10.98
C HIS A 105 -0.90 -13.71 10.70
N SER A 106 -1.67 -13.39 11.74
CA SER A 106 -3.08 -13.01 11.53
C SER A 106 -3.17 -11.72 10.69
N PRO A 107 -4.28 -11.51 9.95
CA PRO A 107 -4.49 -10.26 9.22
C PRO A 107 -4.37 -9.01 10.11
N ALA A 108 -4.77 -9.11 11.38
CA ALA A 108 -4.67 -8.02 12.35
C ALA A 108 -3.21 -7.64 12.66
N VAL A 109 -2.31 -8.63 12.75
CA VAL A 109 -0.87 -8.39 12.95
C VAL A 109 -0.29 -7.69 11.73
N SER A 110 -0.55 -8.22 10.52
CA SER A 110 -0.02 -7.64 9.28
C SER A 110 -0.58 -6.25 8.98
N ARG A 111 -1.82 -5.95 9.40
CA ARG A 111 -2.39 -4.59 9.29
C ARG A 111 -1.65 -3.54 10.11
N LYS A 112 -0.97 -3.91 11.20
CA LYS A 112 -0.15 -2.99 11.99
C LYS A 112 1.08 -2.48 11.23
N LEU A 113 1.40 -3.06 10.07
CA LEU A 113 2.51 -2.62 9.21
C LEU A 113 2.14 -1.47 8.26
N LEU A 114 0.85 -1.16 8.12
CA LEU A 114 0.33 -0.04 7.29
C LEU A 114 0.28 1.26 8.08
#